data_AF-A0A924W125-F1
#
_entry.id   AF-A0A924W125-F1
#
_cell.length_a   1.000
_cell.length_b   1.000
_cell.length_c   1.000
_cell.angle_alpha   90.00
_cell.angle_beta   90.00
_cell.angle_gamma   90.00
#
_symmetry.space_group_name_H-M   'P 1'
#
loop_
_entity.id
_entity.type
_entity.pdbx_description
1 polymer ?
#
loop_
_entity_poly.entity_id
_entity_poly.type
_entity_poly.pdbx_seq_one_letter_code
_entity_poly.pdbx_strand_id
1 'polypeptide(L)'
;MTADTQIDILQGVDTQQRGFRLIIFAAIIFMVMLAVLVGILGWRNAVAVGSLRALVEANEATSEELRVQAFNMRQQQIATVISTNTLQNSILSDYAEVRRVLVQQNAAEIAPADANSALEAAKAYLRLGQRIGLQDERRIRTIVEAVPLPPEIALSDSEFALLRGVFLVRRFEDAGGAVQTGRDAGEHPDVANARAAFDQVLAAAQADRALRPLREFAGAGLARLDYIAARGANFNAATCNRLIETVSSSYTQGVFVPINIVWRADCLRKTGQSATALGAYGSALYQVYNIDELRVALERGDVGALTTAALAFEGLGATIISTSNQDAGNESIAGGLRHAVRFCLPDRSDEAERLVLARACIGRATEFRRRLRQTDIEVAGAEQVIGIALLRQGDYRQALSHAQSVDAIAPFAWNAAVRWIAARHEADAVEERRALSEARLFPRSAFNECELAPLLGEEMSETLTTLLEQTRDASQPAPCLA
;
A
#
# COMPACT_ATOMS: atom_id res chain seq x y z
N MET A 1 109.62 33.63 -26.89
CA MET A 1 108.50 32.68 -26.74
C MET A 1 108.57 31.72 -27.90
N THR A 2 108.91 30.46 -27.64
CA THR A 2 109.12 29.40 -28.63
C THR A 2 107.84 28.61 -28.87
N ALA A 3 107.74 28.00 -30.06
CA ALA A 3 106.56 27.31 -30.61
C ALA A 3 105.96 26.20 -29.73
N ASP A 4 106.68 25.71 -28.72
CA ASP A 4 106.19 24.70 -27.77
C ASP A 4 105.03 25.21 -26.88
N THR A 5 104.92 26.52 -26.66
CA THR A 5 103.85 27.09 -25.82
C THR A 5 102.48 27.19 -26.51
N GLN A 6 102.40 27.07 -27.84
CA GLN A 6 101.12 27.11 -28.58
C GLN A 6 100.44 25.74 -28.69
N ILE A 7 101.19 24.64 -28.65
CA ILE A 7 100.62 23.28 -28.74
C ILE A 7 99.96 22.86 -27.41
N ASP A 8 100.53 23.24 -26.27
CA ASP A 8 99.96 22.97 -24.94
C ASP A 8 98.64 23.71 -24.69
N ILE A 9 98.49 24.93 -25.22
CA ILE A 9 97.24 25.72 -25.05
C ILE A 9 96.11 25.13 -25.92
N LEU A 10 96.41 24.64 -27.12
CA LEU A 10 95.40 24.01 -27.99
C LEU A 10 94.98 22.61 -27.49
N GLN A 11 95.90 21.84 -26.90
CA GLN A 11 95.55 20.56 -26.25
C GLN A 11 94.76 20.78 -24.94
N GLY A 12 95.06 21.83 -24.17
CA GLY A 12 94.31 22.20 -22.97
C GLY A 12 92.86 22.62 -23.28
N VAL A 13 92.63 23.36 -24.36
CA VAL A 13 91.28 23.82 -24.76
C VAL A 13 90.42 22.67 -25.31
N ASP A 14 90.98 21.72 -26.07
CA ASP A 14 90.23 20.55 -26.57
C ASP A 14 89.87 19.58 -25.44
N THR A 15 90.74 19.44 -24.43
CA THR A 15 90.48 18.63 -23.23
C THR A 15 89.40 19.26 -22.34
N GLN A 16 89.38 20.60 -22.20
CA GLN A 16 88.33 21.32 -21.48
C GLN A 16 86.99 21.34 -22.23
N GLN A 17 86.99 21.44 -23.56
CA GLN A 17 85.76 21.34 -24.36
C GLN A 17 85.14 19.94 -24.31
N ARG A 18 85.93 18.86 -24.24
CA ARG A 18 85.43 17.51 -24.02
C ARG A 18 84.81 17.33 -22.63
N GLY A 19 85.45 17.89 -21.59
CA GLY A 19 84.91 17.89 -20.23
C GLY A 19 83.56 18.62 -20.13
N PHE A 20 83.43 19.79 -20.77
CA PHE A 20 82.20 20.56 -20.76
C PHE A 20 81.05 19.88 -21.54
N ARG A 21 81.34 19.26 -22.68
CA ARG A 21 80.37 18.46 -23.44
C ARG A 21 79.86 17.26 -22.64
N LEU A 22 80.74 16.62 -21.86
CA LEU A 22 80.39 15.47 -21.03
C LEU A 22 79.47 15.87 -19.86
N ILE A 23 79.70 17.04 -19.26
CA ILE A 23 78.83 17.62 -18.22
C ILE A 23 77.44 17.98 -18.79
N ILE A 24 77.38 18.63 -19.95
CA ILE A 24 76.10 18.97 -20.60
C ILE A 24 75.32 17.71 -20.97
N PHE A 25 76.00 16.69 -21.52
CA PHE A 25 75.36 15.44 -21.88
C PHE A 25 74.82 14.70 -20.65
N ALA A 26 75.58 14.68 -19.55
CA ALA A 26 75.12 14.14 -18.28
C ALA A 26 73.92 14.90 -17.72
N ALA A 27 73.89 16.24 -17.83
CA ALA A 27 72.77 17.07 -17.39
C ALA A 27 71.50 16.82 -18.22
N ILE A 28 71.63 16.63 -19.53
CA ILE A 28 70.51 16.29 -20.42
C ILE A 28 69.97 14.89 -20.09
N ILE A 29 70.85 13.90 -19.91
CA ILE A 29 70.43 12.55 -19.49
C ILE A 29 69.71 12.60 -18.15
N PHE A 30 70.23 13.37 -17.20
CA PHE A 30 69.60 13.52 -15.89
C PHE A 30 68.20 14.15 -16.00
N MET A 31 68.03 15.20 -16.81
CA MET A 31 66.72 15.80 -17.08
C MET A 31 65.74 14.83 -17.75
N VAL A 32 66.21 14.05 -18.73
CA VAL A 32 65.38 13.05 -19.40
C VAL A 32 64.96 11.95 -18.42
N MET A 33 65.88 11.46 -17.59
CA MET A 33 65.57 10.49 -16.54
C MET A 33 64.57 11.06 -15.53
N LEU A 34 64.72 12.33 -15.12
CA LEU A 34 63.78 12.99 -14.22
C LEU A 34 62.39 13.11 -14.85
N ALA A 35 62.30 13.49 -16.13
CA ALA A 35 61.05 13.60 -16.86
C ALA A 35 60.36 12.23 -17.01
N VAL A 36 61.13 11.18 -17.29
CA VAL A 36 60.62 9.79 -17.35
C VAL A 36 60.15 9.33 -15.97
N LEU A 37 60.90 9.60 -14.90
CA LEU A 37 60.49 9.29 -13.52
C LEU A 37 59.20 9.99 -13.13
N VAL A 38 59.06 11.28 -13.45
CA VAL A 38 57.84 12.06 -13.23
C VAL A 38 56.67 11.52 -14.06
N GLY A 39 56.90 11.15 -15.33
CA GLY A 39 55.89 10.53 -16.18
C GLY A 39 55.40 9.18 -15.66
N ILE A 40 56.32 8.32 -15.18
CA ILE A 40 56.01 7.02 -14.57
C ILE A 40 55.23 7.21 -13.27
N LEU A 41 55.64 8.15 -12.41
CA LEU A 41 54.92 8.50 -11.17
C LEU A 41 53.52 9.04 -11.46
N GLY A 42 53.38 9.93 -12.44
CA GLY A 42 52.10 10.47 -12.88
C GLY A 42 51.15 9.41 -13.42
N TRP A 43 51.66 8.51 -14.28
CA TRP A 43 50.87 7.39 -14.83
C TRP A 43 50.44 6.41 -13.73
N ARG A 44 51.35 6.03 -12.83
CA ARG A 44 51.04 5.13 -11.72
C ARG A 44 49.98 5.72 -10.79
N ASN A 45 50.06 7.03 -10.51
CA ASN A 45 49.04 7.73 -9.72
C ASN A 45 47.69 7.78 -10.44
N ALA A 46 47.67 8.07 -11.75
CA ALA A 46 46.43 8.11 -12.52
C ALA A 46 45.71 6.75 -12.57
N VAL A 47 46.46 5.66 -12.76
CA VAL A 47 45.92 4.29 -12.71
C VAL A 47 45.41 3.94 -11.32
N ALA A 48 46.14 4.31 -10.26
CA ALA A 48 45.70 4.09 -8.87
C ALA A 48 44.43 4.86 -8.50
N VAL A 49 44.28 6.11 -8.98
CA VAL A 49 43.04 6.88 -8.78
C VAL A 49 41.88 6.27 -9.56
N GLY A 50 42.12 5.80 -10.79
CA GLY A 50 41.11 5.10 -11.60
C GLY A 50 40.61 3.81 -10.95
N SER A 51 41.52 3.00 -10.39
CA SER A 51 41.14 1.76 -9.70
C SER A 51 40.45 2.02 -8.36
N LEU A 52 40.84 3.06 -7.62
CA LEU A 52 40.13 3.48 -6.41
C LEU A 52 38.71 3.96 -6.72
N ARG A 53 38.49 4.73 -7.79
CA ARG A 53 37.15 5.15 -8.21
C ARG A 53 36.28 3.95 -8.57
N ALA A 54 36.80 3.01 -9.37
CA ALA A 54 36.07 1.79 -9.71
C ALA A 54 35.74 0.93 -8.48
N LEU A 55 36.64 0.87 -7.49
CA LEU A 55 36.38 0.16 -6.22
C LEU A 55 35.35 0.89 -5.33
N VAL A 56 35.38 2.22 -5.31
CA VAL A 56 34.38 3.05 -4.61
C VAL A 56 33.02 2.89 -5.27
N GLU A 57 32.93 3.00 -6.60
CA GLU A 57 31.69 2.79 -7.37
C GLU A 57 31.15 1.37 -7.20
N ALA A 58 32.01 0.35 -7.22
CA ALA A 58 31.61 -1.04 -6.99
C ALA A 58 31.13 -1.28 -5.54
N ASN A 59 31.79 -0.69 -4.54
CA ASN A 59 31.36 -0.76 -3.15
C ASN A 59 30.07 0.02 -2.90
N GLU A 60 29.91 1.19 -3.52
CA GLU A 60 28.68 1.99 -3.44
C GLU A 60 27.50 1.24 -4.08
N ALA A 61 27.69 0.69 -5.28
CA ALA A 61 26.67 -0.12 -5.96
C ALA A 61 26.29 -1.36 -5.13
N THR A 62 27.27 -2.07 -4.57
CA THR A 62 27.02 -3.22 -3.69
C THR A 62 26.31 -2.79 -2.40
N SER A 63 26.66 -1.64 -1.83
CA SER A 63 26.01 -1.12 -0.62
C SER A 63 24.57 -0.70 -0.86
N GLU A 64 24.26 -0.11 -2.03
CA GLU A 64 22.91 0.26 -2.40
C GLU A 64 22.06 -0.97 -2.69
N GLU A 65 22.62 -1.97 -3.38
CA GLU A 65 21.95 -3.25 -3.61
C GLU A 65 21.62 -3.97 -2.30
N LEU A 66 22.59 -4.05 -1.37
CA LEU A 66 22.36 -4.61 -0.03
C LEU A 66 21.30 -3.84 0.75
N ARG A 67 21.27 -2.51 0.63
CA ARG A 67 20.29 -1.67 1.29
C ARG A 67 18.88 -1.88 0.73
N VAL A 68 18.76 -1.97 -0.60
CA VAL A 68 17.50 -2.30 -1.28
C VAL A 68 17.06 -3.71 -0.90
N GLN A 69 17.97 -4.68 -0.85
CA GLN A 69 17.66 -6.04 -0.43
C GLN A 69 17.19 -6.09 1.03
N ALA A 70 17.89 -5.40 1.94
CA ALA A 70 17.51 -5.30 3.35
C ALA A 70 16.13 -4.64 3.52
N PHE A 71 15.86 -3.59 2.75
CA PHE A 71 14.57 -2.93 2.72
C PHE A 71 13.45 -3.84 2.20
N ASN A 72 13.67 -4.53 1.08
CA ASN A 72 12.72 -5.50 0.53
C ASN A 72 12.45 -6.65 1.51
N MET A 73 13.49 -7.16 2.19
CA MET A 73 13.35 -8.16 3.27
C MET A 73 12.51 -7.61 4.43
N ARG A 74 12.73 -6.37 4.86
CA ARG A 74 11.91 -5.72 5.90
C ARG A 74 10.44 -5.60 5.48
N GLN A 75 10.17 -5.21 4.23
CA GLN A 75 8.81 -5.16 3.68
C GLN A 75 8.15 -6.55 3.63
N GLN A 76 8.89 -7.60 3.26
CA GLN A 76 8.41 -8.99 3.29
C GLN A 76 8.13 -9.47 4.73
N GLN A 77 8.99 -9.12 5.69
CA GLN A 77 8.77 -9.42 7.11
C GLN A 77 7.50 -8.75 7.62
N ILE A 78 7.26 -7.48 7.26
CA ILE A 78 6.04 -6.75 7.60
C ILE A 78 4.79 -7.48 7.06
N ALA A 79 4.80 -7.84 5.77
CA ALA A 79 3.69 -8.60 5.17
C ALA A 79 3.45 -9.94 5.90
N THR A 80 4.53 -10.61 6.32
CA THR A 80 4.48 -11.87 7.07
C THR A 80 3.89 -11.67 8.46
N VAL A 81 4.28 -10.61 9.19
CA VAL A 81 3.73 -10.29 10.52
C VAL A 81 2.22 -10.03 10.44
N ILE A 82 1.77 -9.24 9.47
CA ILE A 82 0.33 -8.96 9.28
C ILE A 82 -0.43 -10.25 8.98
N SER A 83 0.08 -11.08 8.06
CA SER A 83 -0.54 -12.38 7.71
C SER A 83 -0.60 -13.33 8.91
N THR A 84 0.50 -13.43 9.66
CA THR A 84 0.60 -14.30 10.84
C THR A 84 -0.34 -13.84 11.95
N ASN A 85 -0.45 -12.53 12.20
CA ASN A 85 -1.38 -11.99 13.18
C ASN A 85 -2.84 -12.23 12.76
N THR A 86 -3.15 -12.10 11.47
CA THR A 86 -4.48 -12.42 10.93
C THR A 86 -4.84 -13.89 11.18
N LEU A 87 -3.88 -14.79 11.01
CA LEU A 87 -4.03 -16.22 11.31
C LEU A 87 -4.13 -16.47 12.83
N GLN A 88 -3.29 -15.85 13.65
CA GLN A 88 -3.34 -15.99 15.10
C GLN A 88 -4.66 -15.48 15.69
N ASN A 89 -5.15 -14.33 15.23
CA ASN A 89 -6.45 -13.81 15.62
C ASN A 89 -7.58 -14.74 15.18
N SER A 90 -7.46 -15.46 14.06
CA SER A 90 -8.36 -16.59 13.75
C SER A 90 -8.35 -17.61 14.85
N ILE A 91 -7.17 -18.13 15.15
CA ILE A 91 -7.02 -19.30 16.01
C ILE A 91 -7.46 -18.94 17.43
N LEU A 92 -7.19 -17.71 17.88
CA LEU A 92 -7.56 -17.22 19.20
C LEU A 92 -9.06 -16.90 19.32
N SER A 93 -9.65 -16.26 18.31
CA SER A 93 -11.11 -16.07 18.22
C SER A 93 -11.82 -17.42 18.29
N ASP A 94 -11.24 -18.41 17.61
CA ASP A 94 -11.91 -19.68 17.36
C ASP A 94 -11.33 -20.80 18.25
N TYR A 95 -10.58 -20.52 19.32
CA TYR A 95 -9.85 -21.58 20.06
C TYR A 95 -10.77 -22.66 20.63
N ALA A 96 -11.95 -22.28 21.12
CA ALA A 96 -12.99 -23.21 21.56
C ALA A 96 -13.60 -24.00 20.39
N GLU A 97 -13.68 -23.39 19.21
CA GLU A 97 -14.20 -23.96 17.98
C GLU A 97 -13.19 -24.90 17.32
N VAL A 98 -11.91 -24.55 17.24
CA VAL A 98 -10.79 -25.42 16.86
C VAL A 98 -10.81 -26.69 17.71
N ARG A 99 -10.94 -26.56 19.03
CA ARG A 99 -11.04 -27.72 19.93
C ARG A 99 -12.27 -28.57 19.63
N ARG A 100 -13.43 -27.97 19.35
CA ARG A 100 -14.66 -28.70 18.95
C ARG A 100 -14.50 -29.37 17.58
N VAL A 101 -13.95 -28.68 16.59
CA VAL A 101 -13.73 -29.18 15.22
C VAL A 101 -12.75 -30.34 15.21
N LEU A 102 -11.66 -30.27 15.98
CA LEU A 102 -10.70 -31.37 16.16
C LEU A 102 -11.35 -32.58 16.83
N VAL A 103 -12.21 -32.38 17.83
CA VAL A 103 -12.96 -33.47 18.49
C VAL A 103 -14.06 -34.04 17.58
N GLN A 104 -14.66 -33.22 16.72
CA GLN A 104 -15.67 -33.61 15.72
C GLN A 104 -15.09 -34.14 14.40
N GLN A 105 -13.77 -34.37 14.29
CA GLN A 105 -13.17 -34.99 13.09
C GLN A 105 -13.76 -36.36 12.74
N ASN A 106 -14.52 -36.99 13.66
CA ASN A 106 -15.16 -38.29 13.48
C ASN A 106 -16.65 -38.25 13.04
N ALA A 107 -17.26 -37.09 12.80
CA ALA A 107 -18.62 -37.00 12.26
C ALA A 107 -18.58 -36.54 10.80
N ALA A 108 -18.60 -37.50 9.86
CA ALA A 108 -18.54 -37.26 8.42
C ALA A 108 -19.91 -36.98 7.77
N GLU A 109 -20.98 -36.85 8.56
CA GLU A 109 -22.34 -36.64 8.06
C GLU A 109 -22.70 -35.14 8.05
N ILE A 110 -23.10 -34.63 6.89
CA ILE A 110 -23.66 -33.29 6.73
C ILE A 110 -25.11 -33.34 7.22
N ALA A 111 -25.46 -32.56 8.24
CA ALA A 111 -26.84 -32.45 8.69
C ALA A 111 -27.62 -31.42 7.85
N PRO A 112 -28.94 -31.57 7.66
CA PRO A 112 -29.76 -30.56 6.97
C PRO A 112 -29.65 -29.14 7.57
N ALA A 113 -29.45 -29.04 8.89
CA ALA A 113 -29.23 -27.77 9.58
C ALA A 113 -27.91 -27.07 9.21
N ASP A 114 -26.93 -27.82 8.70
CA ASP A 114 -25.64 -27.26 8.26
C ASP A 114 -25.79 -26.44 6.98
N ALA A 115 -26.77 -26.75 6.12
CA ALA A 115 -27.03 -26.01 4.88
C ALA A 115 -27.50 -24.58 5.14
N ASN A 116 -28.48 -24.40 6.03
CA ASN A 116 -28.95 -23.08 6.43
C ASN A 116 -27.87 -22.29 7.17
N SER A 117 -27.11 -22.95 8.06
CA SER A 117 -26.02 -22.30 8.79
C SER A 117 -24.91 -21.82 7.85
N ALA A 118 -24.51 -22.65 6.88
CA ALA A 118 -23.55 -22.30 5.86
C ALA A 118 -24.03 -21.13 5.00
N LEU A 119 -25.32 -21.11 4.63
CA LEU A 119 -25.91 -20.04 3.84
C LEU A 119 -25.92 -18.71 4.60
N GLU A 120 -26.30 -18.70 5.87
CA GLU A 120 -26.28 -17.48 6.70
C GLU A 120 -24.85 -16.97 6.93
N ALA A 121 -23.88 -17.86 7.16
CA ALA A 121 -22.48 -17.48 7.25
C ALA A 121 -21.94 -16.88 5.94
N ALA A 122 -22.28 -17.48 4.80
CA ALA A 122 -21.93 -16.97 3.47
C ALA A 122 -22.53 -15.59 3.21
N LYS A 123 -23.80 -15.38 3.56
CA LYS A 123 -24.49 -14.08 3.46
C LYS A 123 -23.83 -13.01 4.33
N ALA A 124 -23.51 -13.35 5.58
CA ALA A 124 -22.86 -12.44 6.51
C ALA A 124 -21.45 -12.02 6.03
N TYR A 125 -20.67 -12.99 5.53
CA TYR A 125 -19.36 -12.75 4.89
C TYR A 125 -19.46 -11.76 3.73
N LEU A 126 -20.43 -11.94 2.83
CA LEU A 126 -20.63 -11.09 1.66
C LEU A 126 -21.14 -9.69 2.04
N ARG A 127 -22.04 -9.59 3.03
CA ARG A 127 -22.69 -8.32 3.38
C ARG A 127 -21.83 -7.39 4.24
N LEU A 128 -21.10 -7.95 5.19
CA LEU A 128 -20.38 -7.19 6.23
C LEU A 128 -18.86 -7.32 6.09
N GLY A 129 -18.38 -8.09 5.11
CA GLY A 129 -16.97 -8.46 5.03
C GLY A 129 -16.51 -9.27 6.24
N GLN A 130 -17.46 -9.85 7.01
CA GLN A 130 -17.16 -10.64 8.21
C GLN A 130 -16.27 -11.81 7.85
N ARG A 131 -15.40 -12.21 8.78
CA ARG A 131 -14.69 -13.48 8.66
C ARG A 131 -15.69 -14.63 8.80
N ILE A 132 -15.54 -15.68 7.98
CA ILE A 132 -16.26 -16.94 8.20
C ILE A 132 -15.53 -17.72 9.31
N GLY A 133 -16.26 -18.17 10.33
CA GLY A 133 -15.72 -19.02 11.39
C GLY A 133 -15.27 -20.39 10.83
N LEU A 134 -14.31 -21.05 11.49
CA LEU A 134 -13.71 -22.29 10.97
C LEU A 134 -14.72 -23.44 10.76
N GLN A 135 -15.73 -23.54 11.61
CA GLN A 135 -16.81 -24.51 11.53
C GLN A 135 -17.71 -24.21 10.32
N ASP A 136 -18.08 -22.95 10.10
CA ASP A 136 -18.89 -22.55 8.96
C ASP A 136 -18.12 -22.68 7.65
N GLU A 137 -16.83 -22.36 7.64
CA GLU A 137 -15.97 -22.58 6.48
C GLU A 137 -15.86 -24.07 6.15
N ARG A 138 -15.72 -24.92 7.19
CA ARG A 138 -15.75 -26.38 7.02
C ARG A 138 -17.10 -26.85 6.47
N ARG A 139 -18.23 -26.36 7.00
CA ARG A 139 -19.57 -26.70 6.50
C ARG A 139 -19.72 -26.33 5.04
N ILE A 140 -19.37 -25.10 4.67
CA ILE A 140 -19.43 -24.61 3.29
C ILE A 140 -18.59 -25.51 2.38
N ARG A 141 -17.33 -25.79 2.75
CA ARG A 141 -16.44 -26.68 1.99
C ARG A 141 -17.05 -28.08 1.83
N THR A 142 -17.47 -28.70 2.92
CA THR A 142 -18.02 -30.07 2.90
C THR A 142 -19.28 -30.16 2.04
N ILE A 143 -20.17 -29.16 2.09
CA ILE A 143 -21.36 -29.09 1.22
C ILE A 143 -20.97 -28.94 -0.26
N VAL A 144 -20.06 -28.02 -0.58
CA VAL A 144 -19.65 -27.74 -1.96
C VAL A 144 -18.89 -28.92 -2.60
N GLU A 145 -18.13 -29.68 -1.80
CA GLU A 145 -17.35 -30.84 -2.28
C GLU A 145 -18.17 -32.13 -2.38
N ALA A 146 -19.28 -32.25 -1.66
CA ALA A 146 -20.09 -33.47 -1.59
C ALA A 146 -20.98 -33.73 -2.83
N VAL A 147 -20.66 -33.18 -4.01
CA VAL A 147 -21.50 -33.33 -5.21
C VAL A 147 -21.49 -34.77 -5.74
N PRO A 148 -22.67 -35.41 -5.98
CA PRO A 148 -24.02 -34.88 -5.83
C PRO A 148 -24.49 -34.77 -4.36
N LEU A 149 -25.17 -33.67 -4.02
CA LEU A 149 -25.65 -33.41 -2.66
C LEU A 149 -26.53 -34.56 -2.12
N PRO A 150 -26.41 -34.91 -0.82
CA PRO A 150 -27.31 -35.85 -0.19
C PRO A 150 -28.78 -35.40 -0.31
N PRO A 151 -29.74 -36.31 -0.51
CA PRO A 151 -31.17 -35.97 -0.67
C PRO A 151 -31.76 -35.17 0.50
N GLU A 152 -31.18 -35.30 1.69
CA GLU A 152 -31.61 -34.61 2.91
C GLU A 152 -31.17 -33.13 2.94
N ILE A 153 -30.22 -32.74 2.09
CA ILE A 153 -29.74 -31.36 1.96
C ILE A 153 -30.57 -30.64 0.90
N ALA A 154 -31.59 -29.92 1.35
CA ALA A 154 -32.42 -29.09 0.50
C ALA A 154 -31.76 -27.72 0.23
N LEU A 155 -30.96 -27.64 -0.83
CA LEU A 155 -30.47 -26.38 -1.40
C LEU A 155 -30.98 -26.23 -2.83
N SER A 156 -31.49 -25.06 -3.18
CA SER A 156 -31.72 -24.71 -4.58
C SER A 156 -30.39 -24.57 -5.33
N ASP A 157 -30.43 -24.68 -6.66
CA ASP A 157 -29.25 -24.49 -7.51
C ASP A 157 -28.60 -23.11 -7.28
N SER A 158 -29.40 -22.08 -7.00
CA SER A 158 -28.90 -20.73 -6.71
C SER A 158 -28.25 -20.61 -5.33
N GLU A 159 -28.79 -21.27 -4.31
CA GLU A 159 -28.16 -21.28 -2.99
C GLU A 159 -26.84 -22.07 -3.02
N PHE A 160 -26.82 -23.20 -3.71
CA PHE A 160 -25.59 -23.96 -3.93
C PHE A 160 -24.56 -23.16 -4.71
N ALA A 161 -24.96 -22.46 -5.78
CA ALA A 161 -24.07 -21.57 -6.54
C ALA A 161 -23.52 -20.44 -5.68
N LEU A 162 -24.32 -19.85 -4.79
CA LEU A 162 -23.84 -18.82 -3.84
C LEU A 162 -22.77 -19.38 -2.90
N LEU A 163 -23.02 -20.56 -2.29
CA LEU A 163 -22.05 -21.23 -1.42
C LEU A 163 -20.76 -21.58 -2.16
N ARG A 164 -20.87 -22.09 -3.39
CA ARG A 164 -19.72 -22.39 -4.26
C ARG A 164 -18.90 -21.13 -4.56
N GLY A 165 -19.56 -20.01 -4.86
CA GLY A 165 -18.90 -18.72 -5.07
C GLY A 165 -18.09 -18.32 -3.84
N VAL A 166 -18.71 -18.31 -2.65
CA VAL A 166 -18.05 -17.96 -1.38
C VAL A 166 -16.86 -18.89 -1.08
N PHE A 167 -17.03 -20.20 -1.25
CA PHE A 167 -15.96 -21.18 -1.07
C PHE A 167 -14.73 -20.85 -1.93
N LEU A 168 -14.95 -20.56 -3.22
CA LEU A 168 -13.88 -20.24 -4.16
C LEU A 168 -13.20 -18.90 -3.86
N VAL A 169 -13.96 -17.87 -3.45
CA VAL A 169 -13.36 -16.61 -2.99
C VAL A 169 -12.48 -16.84 -1.76
N ARG A 170 -12.98 -17.56 -0.75
CA ARG A 170 -12.21 -17.85 0.47
C ARG A 170 -10.96 -18.65 0.18
N ARG A 171 -11.05 -19.69 -0.64
CA ARG A 171 -9.89 -20.49 -1.08
C ARG A 171 -8.83 -19.62 -1.74
N PHE A 172 -9.24 -18.68 -2.59
CA PHE A 172 -8.32 -17.74 -3.23
C PHE A 172 -7.66 -16.78 -2.23
N GLU A 173 -8.42 -16.24 -1.28
CA GLU A 173 -7.90 -15.38 -0.21
C GLU A 173 -6.89 -16.12 0.69
N ASP A 174 -7.19 -17.36 1.08
CA ASP A 174 -6.33 -18.17 1.92
C ASP A 174 -5.04 -18.58 1.19
N ALA A 175 -5.07 -18.68 -0.14
CA ALA A 175 -3.89 -18.88 -0.98
C ALA A 175 -3.03 -17.59 -1.15
N GLY A 176 -3.40 -16.49 -0.49
CA GLY A 176 -2.68 -15.22 -0.51
C GLY A 176 -3.21 -14.19 -1.50
N GLY A 177 -4.32 -14.46 -2.21
CA GLY A 177 -5.13 -13.48 -2.92
C GLY A 177 -4.44 -12.68 -4.03
N ALA A 178 -3.22 -13.04 -4.43
CA ALA A 178 -2.48 -12.31 -5.44
C ALA A 178 -2.97 -12.69 -6.84
N VAL A 179 -3.73 -11.80 -7.47
CA VAL A 179 -3.89 -11.83 -8.94
C VAL A 179 -2.50 -11.57 -9.51
N GLN A 180 -1.96 -12.51 -10.27
CA GLN A 180 -0.64 -12.38 -10.88
C GLN A 180 -0.56 -11.06 -11.66
N THR A 181 0.30 -10.15 -11.22
CA THR A 181 0.54 -8.87 -11.88
C THR A 181 1.47 -9.10 -13.07
N GLY A 182 0.91 -9.39 -14.23
CA GLY A 182 1.60 -9.46 -15.52
C GLY A 182 0.61 -9.24 -16.65
N ARG A 183 1.04 -8.62 -17.76
CA ARG A 183 0.17 -8.36 -18.93
C ARG A 183 -0.42 -9.63 -19.56
N ASP A 184 0.13 -10.81 -19.24
CA ASP A 184 -0.24 -12.10 -19.84
C ASP A 184 -0.77 -13.13 -18.82
N ALA A 185 -0.95 -12.76 -17.54
CA ALA A 185 -1.51 -13.68 -16.56
C ALA A 185 -3.04 -13.58 -16.59
N GLY A 186 -3.71 -14.63 -17.10
CA GLY A 186 -5.17 -14.74 -17.06
C GLY A 186 -5.73 -14.68 -15.63
N GLU A 187 -7.03 -14.43 -15.51
CA GLU A 187 -7.73 -14.46 -14.22
C GLU A 187 -7.54 -15.82 -13.53
N HIS A 188 -7.25 -15.82 -12.22
CA HIS A 188 -7.04 -17.06 -11.47
C HIS A 188 -8.29 -17.97 -11.58
N PRO A 189 -8.14 -19.29 -11.77
CA PRO A 189 -9.28 -20.17 -12.00
C PRO A 189 -10.36 -20.10 -10.91
N ASP A 190 -9.96 -19.96 -9.64
CA ASP A 190 -10.93 -19.82 -8.54
C ASP A 190 -11.72 -18.51 -8.62
N VAL A 191 -11.10 -17.43 -9.08
CA VAL A 191 -11.77 -16.13 -9.26
C VAL A 191 -12.75 -16.21 -10.43
N ALA A 192 -12.34 -16.78 -11.56
CA ALA A 192 -13.20 -16.97 -12.72
C ALA A 192 -14.40 -17.88 -12.39
N ASN A 193 -14.16 -18.99 -11.68
CA ASN A 193 -15.22 -19.91 -11.26
C ASN A 193 -16.14 -19.30 -10.18
N ALA A 194 -15.61 -18.49 -9.26
CA ALA A 194 -16.42 -17.78 -8.28
C ALA A 194 -17.34 -16.76 -8.97
N ARG A 195 -16.79 -16.00 -9.93
CA ARG A 195 -17.56 -15.06 -10.75
C ARG A 195 -18.70 -15.75 -11.48
N ALA A 196 -18.41 -16.85 -12.18
CA ALA A 196 -19.42 -17.64 -12.87
C ALA A 196 -20.53 -18.15 -11.92
N ALA A 197 -20.17 -18.54 -10.68
CA ALA A 197 -21.13 -18.97 -9.69
C ALA A 197 -22.05 -17.81 -9.22
N PHE A 198 -21.51 -16.60 -9.01
CA PHE A 198 -22.34 -15.44 -8.68
C PHE A 198 -23.20 -14.97 -9.86
N ASP A 199 -22.67 -14.99 -11.08
CA ASP A 199 -23.42 -14.65 -12.29
C ASP A 199 -24.60 -15.60 -12.51
N GLN A 200 -24.43 -16.90 -12.20
CA GLN A 200 -25.52 -17.88 -12.22
C GLN A 200 -26.65 -17.48 -11.25
N VAL A 201 -26.31 -17.03 -10.03
CA VAL A 201 -27.30 -16.57 -9.05
C VAL A 201 -28.02 -15.32 -9.54
N LEU A 202 -27.29 -14.35 -10.13
CA LEU A 202 -27.88 -13.13 -10.67
C LEU A 202 -28.84 -13.42 -11.83
N ALA A 203 -28.45 -14.30 -12.76
CA ALA A 203 -29.29 -14.72 -13.88
C ALA A 203 -30.58 -15.40 -13.39
N ALA A 204 -30.46 -16.30 -12.41
CA ALA A 204 -31.62 -16.95 -11.79
C ALA A 204 -32.54 -15.95 -11.07
N ALA A 205 -31.97 -15.00 -10.31
CA ALA A 205 -32.74 -13.97 -9.62
C ALA A 205 -33.39 -12.92 -10.55
N GLN A 206 -32.89 -12.80 -11.78
CA GLN A 206 -33.53 -12.01 -12.82
C GLN A 206 -34.75 -12.74 -13.42
N ALA A 207 -34.66 -14.06 -13.58
CA ALA A 207 -35.74 -14.90 -14.10
C ALA A 207 -36.84 -15.17 -13.06
N ASP A 208 -36.48 -15.33 -11.78
CA ASP A 208 -37.42 -15.65 -10.70
C ASP A 208 -37.42 -14.57 -9.60
N ARG A 209 -38.61 -14.01 -9.34
CA ARG A 209 -38.80 -13.02 -8.28
C ARG A 209 -38.54 -13.58 -6.88
N ALA A 210 -38.76 -14.87 -6.64
CA ALA A 210 -38.54 -15.51 -5.36
C ALA A 210 -37.06 -15.51 -4.96
N LEU A 211 -36.15 -15.51 -5.94
CA LEU A 211 -34.70 -15.52 -5.74
C LEU A 211 -34.09 -14.11 -5.61
N ARG A 212 -34.89 -13.04 -5.69
CA ARG A 212 -34.42 -11.66 -5.50
C ARG A 212 -33.61 -11.41 -4.23
N PRO A 213 -33.91 -12.04 -3.07
CA PRO A 213 -33.06 -11.86 -1.89
C PRO A 213 -31.62 -12.35 -2.08
N LEU A 214 -31.38 -13.35 -2.93
CA LEU A 214 -30.03 -13.86 -3.21
C LEU A 214 -29.21 -12.94 -4.12
N ARG A 215 -29.87 -12.07 -4.89
CA ARG A 215 -29.23 -11.10 -5.78
C ARG A 215 -28.33 -10.13 -5.01
N GLU A 216 -28.73 -9.72 -3.81
CA GLU A 216 -27.92 -8.85 -2.95
C GLU A 216 -26.55 -9.48 -2.68
N PHE A 217 -26.56 -10.75 -2.28
CA PHE A 217 -25.36 -11.48 -1.92
C PHE A 217 -24.50 -11.81 -3.14
N ALA A 218 -25.11 -12.22 -4.26
CA ALA A 218 -24.36 -12.47 -5.49
C ALA A 218 -23.68 -11.20 -6.03
N GLY A 219 -24.38 -10.06 -6.01
CA GLY A 219 -23.78 -8.76 -6.36
C GLY A 219 -22.64 -8.37 -5.42
N ALA A 220 -22.76 -8.66 -4.12
CA ALA A 220 -21.67 -8.47 -3.16
C ALA A 220 -20.48 -9.40 -3.38
N GLY A 221 -20.73 -10.65 -3.80
CA GLY A 221 -19.69 -11.58 -4.23
C GLY A 221 -18.87 -11.02 -5.38
N LEU A 222 -19.53 -10.50 -6.42
CA LEU A 222 -18.85 -9.86 -7.56
C LEU A 222 -18.07 -8.62 -7.12
N ALA A 223 -18.67 -7.74 -6.31
CA ALA A 223 -17.99 -6.54 -5.81
C ALA A 223 -16.73 -6.90 -5.00
N ARG A 224 -16.78 -7.98 -4.21
CA ARG A 224 -15.61 -8.46 -3.46
C ARG A 224 -14.48 -8.91 -4.38
N LEU A 225 -14.79 -9.68 -5.42
CA LEU A 225 -13.80 -10.10 -6.42
C LEU A 225 -13.13 -8.90 -7.09
N ASP A 226 -13.93 -7.91 -7.49
CA ASP A 226 -13.43 -6.70 -8.13
C ASP A 226 -12.60 -5.84 -7.16
N TYR A 227 -12.96 -5.79 -5.87
CA TYR A 227 -12.15 -5.11 -4.85
C TYR A 227 -10.81 -5.82 -4.60
N ILE A 228 -10.79 -7.15 -4.54
CA ILE A 228 -9.54 -7.92 -4.42
C ILE A 228 -8.64 -7.65 -5.64
N ALA A 229 -9.21 -7.65 -6.85
CA ALA A 229 -8.47 -7.31 -8.07
C ALA A 229 -7.94 -5.88 -8.03
N ALA A 230 -8.76 -4.91 -7.59
CA ALA A 230 -8.33 -3.52 -7.43
C ALA A 230 -7.18 -3.39 -6.42
N ARG A 231 -7.30 -3.99 -5.23
CA ARG A 231 -6.24 -3.98 -4.22
C ARG A 231 -4.95 -4.62 -4.73
N GLY A 232 -5.04 -5.78 -5.38
CA GLY A 232 -3.88 -6.48 -5.97
C GLY A 232 -3.20 -5.68 -7.08
N ALA A 233 -3.97 -4.87 -7.82
CA ALA A 233 -3.47 -3.98 -8.85
C ALA A 233 -3.15 -2.55 -8.34
N ASN A 234 -3.03 -2.38 -7.01
CA ASN A 234 -2.78 -1.10 -6.34
C ASN A 234 -3.75 0.02 -6.77
N PHE A 235 -5.03 -0.33 -6.88
CA PHE A 235 -6.15 0.56 -7.21
C PHE A 235 -5.99 1.31 -8.55
N ASN A 236 -5.46 0.64 -9.58
CA ASN A 236 -5.39 1.25 -10.91
C ASN A 236 -6.80 1.56 -11.47
N ALA A 237 -6.85 2.51 -12.41
CA ALA A 237 -8.10 2.99 -13.01
C ALA A 237 -8.99 1.88 -13.59
N ALA A 238 -8.40 0.89 -14.27
CA ALA A 238 -9.17 -0.16 -14.95
C ALA A 238 -9.91 -1.09 -13.96
N THR A 239 -9.22 -1.54 -12.92
CA THR A 239 -9.82 -2.39 -11.87
C THR A 239 -10.79 -1.60 -11.00
N CYS A 240 -10.49 -0.33 -10.73
CA CYS A 240 -11.39 0.53 -9.98
C CYS A 240 -12.66 0.90 -10.73
N ASN A 241 -12.61 1.17 -12.03
CA ASN A 241 -13.81 1.39 -12.84
C ASN A 241 -14.73 0.18 -12.80
N ARG A 242 -14.18 -1.03 -12.95
CA ARG A 242 -14.96 -2.28 -12.85
C ARG A 242 -15.67 -2.39 -11.50
N LEU A 243 -14.96 -2.17 -10.39
CA LEU A 243 -15.57 -2.19 -9.06
C LEU A 243 -16.67 -1.13 -8.92
N ILE A 244 -16.40 0.10 -9.37
CA ILE A 244 -17.37 1.20 -9.32
C ILE A 244 -18.63 0.83 -10.11
N GLU A 245 -18.50 0.25 -11.30
CA GLU A 245 -19.61 -0.22 -12.14
C GLU A 245 -20.39 -1.36 -11.45
N THR A 246 -19.71 -2.38 -10.93
CA THR A 246 -20.33 -3.51 -10.23
C THR A 246 -21.16 -3.04 -9.04
N VAL A 247 -20.62 -2.14 -8.22
CA VAL A 247 -21.32 -1.59 -7.05
C VAL A 247 -22.46 -0.67 -7.49
N SER A 248 -22.24 0.20 -8.48
CA SER A 248 -23.27 1.15 -8.95
C SER A 248 -24.44 0.43 -9.62
N SER A 249 -24.17 -0.62 -10.41
CA SER A 249 -25.18 -1.51 -10.98
C SER A 249 -26.02 -2.14 -9.88
N SER A 250 -25.39 -2.69 -8.83
CA SER A 250 -26.10 -3.23 -7.66
C SER A 250 -26.96 -2.16 -6.95
N TYR A 251 -26.46 -0.95 -6.83
CA TYR A 251 -27.14 0.16 -6.15
C TYR A 251 -28.41 0.61 -6.90
N THR A 252 -28.34 0.80 -8.23
CA THR A 252 -29.51 1.13 -9.08
C THR A 252 -30.59 0.05 -9.06
N GLN A 253 -30.18 -1.15 -8.67
CA GLN A 253 -30.96 -2.35 -8.57
C GLN A 253 -31.61 -2.55 -7.18
N GLY A 254 -31.38 -1.61 -6.25
CA GLY A 254 -31.91 -1.64 -4.89
C GLY A 254 -31.12 -2.53 -3.92
N VAL A 255 -29.92 -2.95 -4.29
CA VAL A 255 -29.01 -3.74 -3.45
C VAL A 255 -28.05 -2.81 -2.74
N PHE A 256 -28.19 -2.72 -1.42
CA PHE A 256 -27.41 -1.81 -0.56
C PHE A 256 -26.57 -2.62 0.41
N VAL A 257 -25.34 -2.91 0.00
CA VAL A 257 -24.40 -3.65 0.83
C VAL A 257 -23.33 -2.68 1.35
N PRO A 258 -23.33 -2.41 2.67
CA PRO A 258 -22.43 -1.46 3.30
C PRO A 258 -20.97 -1.51 2.88
N ILE A 259 -20.37 -2.69 2.98
CA ILE A 259 -18.94 -2.87 2.71
C ILE A 259 -18.62 -2.58 1.23
N ASN A 260 -19.55 -2.84 0.31
CA ASN A 260 -19.37 -2.54 -1.11
C ASN A 260 -19.31 -1.03 -1.37
N ILE A 261 -20.08 -0.24 -0.62
CA ILE A 261 -20.05 1.22 -0.74
C ILE A 261 -18.70 1.75 -0.25
N VAL A 262 -18.17 1.17 0.83
CA VAL A 262 -16.81 1.48 1.33
C VAL A 262 -15.75 1.13 0.28
N TRP A 263 -15.82 -0.05 -0.33
CA TRP A 263 -14.89 -0.47 -1.38
C TRP A 263 -14.95 0.41 -2.64
N ARG A 264 -16.16 0.82 -3.04
CA ARG A 264 -16.34 1.82 -4.11
C ARG A 264 -15.69 3.15 -3.73
N ALA A 265 -15.90 3.61 -2.49
CA ALA A 265 -15.30 4.85 -1.99
C ALA A 265 -13.76 4.77 -1.90
N ASP A 266 -13.19 3.61 -1.59
CA ASP A 266 -11.75 3.34 -1.68
C ASP A 266 -11.23 3.58 -3.10
N CYS A 267 -11.88 2.99 -4.10
CA CYS A 267 -11.48 3.20 -5.49
C CYS A 267 -11.64 4.64 -5.95
N LEU A 268 -12.75 5.31 -5.62
CA LEU A 268 -12.93 6.74 -5.92
C LEU A 268 -11.81 7.59 -5.30
N ARG A 269 -11.49 7.35 -4.01
CA ARG A 269 -10.41 8.05 -3.31
C ARG A 269 -9.04 7.79 -3.97
N LYS A 270 -8.70 6.53 -4.18
CA LYS A 270 -7.41 6.08 -4.71
C LYS A 270 -7.17 6.52 -6.16
N THR A 271 -8.22 6.85 -6.88
CA THR A 271 -8.17 7.33 -8.27
C THR A 271 -8.34 8.84 -8.41
N GLY A 272 -8.40 9.59 -7.30
CA GLY A 272 -8.43 11.06 -7.27
C GLY A 272 -9.82 11.70 -7.12
N GLN A 273 -10.91 10.92 -7.16
CA GLN A 273 -12.29 11.39 -7.04
C GLN A 273 -12.70 11.64 -5.57
N SER A 274 -11.94 12.49 -4.87
CA SER A 274 -12.02 12.70 -3.42
C SER A 274 -13.38 13.20 -2.92
N ALA A 275 -14.02 14.15 -3.63
CA ALA A 275 -15.32 14.69 -3.23
C ALA A 275 -16.43 13.62 -3.28
N THR A 276 -16.46 12.83 -4.36
CA THR A 276 -17.39 11.71 -4.52
C THR A 276 -17.11 10.62 -3.48
N ALA A 277 -15.84 10.34 -3.19
CA ALA A 277 -15.44 9.38 -2.17
C ALA A 277 -15.90 9.81 -0.77
N LEU A 278 -15.74 11.09 -0.41
CA LEU A 278 -16.20 11.65 0.88
C LEU A 278 -17.70 11.42 1.09
N GLY A 279 -18.51 11.76 0.07
CA GLY A 279 -19.95 11.48 0.10
C GLY A 279 -20.28 9.99 0.23
N ALA A 280 -19.53 9.13 -0.46
CA ALA A 280 -19.72 7.68 -0.44
C ALA A 280 -19.37 7.06 0.92
N TYR A 281 -18.27 7.43 1.58
CA TYR A 281 -17.96 6.94 2.92
C TYR A 281 -18.98 7.40 3.97
N GLY A 282 -19.41 8.67 3.90
CA GLY A 282 -20.45 9.19 4.78
C GLY A 282 -21.78 8.44 4.60
N SER A 283 -22.15 8.18 3.35
CA SER A 283 -23.34 7.39 2.99
C SER A 283 -23.21 5.94 3.44
N ALA A 284 -22.02 5.34 3.32
CA ALA A 284 -21.77 4.00 3.81
C ALA A 284 -22.08 3.94 5.31
N LEU A 285 -21.46 4.78 6.15
CA LEU A 285 -21.72 4.78 7.60
C LEU A 285 -23.20 4.99 7.96
N TYR A 286 -23.91 5.82 7.19
CA TYR A 286 -25.35 6.03 7.38
C TYR A 286 -26.19 4.80 6.99
N GLN A 287 -25.77 4.06 5.96
CA GLN A 287 -26.49 2.88 5.46
C GLN A 287 -26.12 1.59 6.18
N VAL A 288 -24.91 1.47 6.74
CA VAL A 288 -24.50 0.27 7.49
C VAL A 288 -25.39 0.07 8.71
N TYR A 289 -25.85 1.17 9.31
CA TYR A 289 -26.55 1.14 10.58
C TYR A 289 -27.37 2.41 10.80
N ASN A 290 -28.54 2.31 11.42
CA ASN A 290 -28.99 3.43 12.26
C ASN A 290 -27.86 3.70 13.29
N ILE A 291 -27.54 4.96 13.64
CA ILE A 291 -26.38 5.28 14.51
C ILE A 291 -26.39 4.47 15.82
N ASP A 292 -27.57 4.13 16.32
CA ASP A 292 -27.77 3.25 17.47
C ASP A 292 -27.42 1.78 17.20
N GLU A 293 -27.72 1.26 16.02
CA GLU A 293 -27.33 -0.10 15.62
C GLU A 293 -25.82 -0.22 15.41
N LEU A 294 -25.17 0.82 14.86
CA LEU A 294 -23.71 0.86 14.74
C LEU A 294 -23.12 0.87 16.13
N ARG A 295 -23.63 1.76 16.99
CA ARG A 295 -23.18 1.86 18.37
C ARG A 295 -23.34 0.54 19.10
N VAL A 296 -24.49 -0.14 18.98
CA VAL A 296 -24.72 -1.44 19.62
C VAL A 296 -23.82 -2.54 19.03
N ALA A 297 -23.66 -2.61 17.70
CA ALA A 297 -22.81 -3.59 17.05
C ALA A 297 -21.33 -3.37 17.42
N LEU A 298 -20.91 -2.10 17.45
CA LEU A 298 -19.60 -1.70 17.95
C LEU A 298 -19.47 -2.05 19.42
N GLU A 299 -20.39 -1.68 20.32
CA GLU A 299 -20.33 -2.02 21.76
C GLU A 299 -20.21 -3.53 21.99
N ARG A 300 -20.92 -4.34 21.19
CA ARG A 300 -20.85 -5.81 21.24
C ARG A 300 -19.58 -6.40 20.62
N GLY A 301 -18.78 -5.59 19.94
CA GLY A 301 -17.55 -6.04 19.29
C GLY A 301 -17.78 -6.89 18.04
N ASP A 302 -18.86 -6.62 17.29
CA ASP A 302 -19.10 -7.29 16.01
C ASP A 302 -17.94 -7.01 15.04
N VAL A 303 -17.25 -8.06 14.63
CA VAL A 303 -16.03 -7.99 13.81
C VAL A 303 -16.30 -7.37 12.44
N GLY A 304 -17.46 -7.66 11.83
CA GLY A 304 -17.86 -7.09 10.54
C GLY A 304 -18.17 -5.61 10.63
N ALA A 305 -18.91 -5.23 11.67
CA ALA A 305 -19.20 -3.84 11.99
C ALA A 305 -17.92 -3.04 12.19
N LEU A 306 -17.02 -3.56 13.03
CA LEU A 306 -15.73 -2.95 13.32
C LEU A 306 -14.85 -2.84 12.07
N THR A 307 -14.83 -3.85 11.22
CA THR A 307 -14.05 -3.85 9.97
C THR A 307 -14.58 -2.80 9.00
N THR A 308 -15.90 -2.79 8.78
CA THR A 308 -16.54 -1.80 7.90
C THR A 308 -16.34 -0.38 8.43
N ALA A 309 -16.50 -0.18 9.74
CA ALA A 309 -16.28 1.11 10.38
C ALA A 309 -14.82 1.55 10.30
N ALA A 310 -13.84 0.69 10.61
CA ALA A 310 -12.43 1.02 10.53
C ALA A 310 -12.04 1.59 9.15
N LEU A 311 -12.47 0.90 8.08
CA LEU A 311 -12.22 1.35 6.70
C LEU A 311 -12.94 2.65 6.37
N ALA A 312 -14.22 2.77 6.74
CA ALA A 312 -15.02 3.94 6.43
C ALA A 312 -14.52 5.21 7.14
N PHE A 313 -14.14 5.11 8.42
CA PHE A 313 -13.62 6.24 9.18
C PHE A 313 -12.22 6.67 8.72
N GLU A 314 -11.36 5.72 8.33
CA GLU A 314 -10.06 6.03 7.73
C GLU A 314 -10.24 6.77 6.40
N GLY A 315 -11.12 6.23 5.54
CA GLY A 315 -11.48 6.84 4.26
C GLY A 315 -12.10 8.24 4.41
N LEU A 316 -12.99 8.45 5.38
CA LEU A 316 -13.51 9.76 5.73
C LEU A 316 -12.39 10.72 6.11
N GLY A 317 -11.51 10.33 7.04
CA GLY A 317 -10.41 11.17 7.48
C GLY A 317 -9.51 11.62 6.32
N ALA A 318 -9.09 10.68 5.48
CA ALA A 318 -8.28 10.96 4.30
C ALA A 318 -9.01 11.89 3.30
N THR A 319 -10.28 11.62 3.00
CA THR A 319 -11.03 12.41 2.03
C THR A 319 -11.40 13.81 2.54
N ILE A 320 -11.54 14.01 3.84
CA ILE A 320 -11.72 15.33 4.45
C ILE A 320 -10.44 16.17 4.30
N ILE A 321 -9.26 15.56 4.44
CA ILE A 321 -7.98 16.24 4.20
C ILE A 321 -7.86 16.63 2.73
N SER A 322 -8.15 15.70 1.81
CA SER A 322 -8.00 15.96 0.37
C SER A 322 -9.00 16.99 -0.17
N THR A 323 -10.16 17.12 0.46
CA THR A 323 -11.19 18.12 0.11
C THR A 323 -11.12 19.40 0.95
N SER A 324 -10.14 19.53 1.85
CA SER A 324 -10.10 20.60 2.86
C SER A 324 -10.08 22.03 2.30
N ASN A 325 -9.54 22.24 1.10
CA ASN A 325 -9.51 23.54 0.42
C ASN A 325 -10.65 23.73 -0.60
N GLN A 326 -11.47 22.70 -0.83
CA GLN A 326 -12.57 22.76 -1.81
C GLN A 326 -13.81 23.42 -1.21
N ASP A 327 -14.63 24.04 -2.06
CA ASP A 327 -15.85 24.72 -1.62
C ASP A 327 -16.81 23.77 -0.89
N ALA A 328 -17.27 24.19 0.29
CA ALA A 328 -18.30 23.50 1.06
C ALA A 328 -19.66 23.47 0.33
N GLY A 329 -19.87 24.34 -0.66
CA GLY A 329 -21.06 24.37 -1.51
C GLY A 329 -21.26 23.13 -2.39
N ASN A 330 -20.23 22.28 -2.55
CA ASN A 330 -20.39 20.98 -3.20
C ASN A 330 -21.21 20.03 -2.31
N GLU A 331 -22.36 19.57 -2.81
CA GLU A 331 -23.29 18.73 -2.05
C GLU A 331 -22.67 17.42 -1.55
N SER A 332 -21.75 16.82 -2.30
CA SER A 332 -21.06 15.57 -1.88
C SER A 332 -20.13 15.84 -0.69
N ILE A 333 -19.43 16.98 -0.71
CA ILE A 333 -18.57 17.41 0.39
C ILE A 333 -19.42 17.78 1.60
N ALA A 334 -20.44 18.62 1.42
CA ALA A 334 -21.34 19.02 2.49
C ALA A 334 -22.03 17.82 3.16
N GLY A 335 -22.52 16.87 2.36
CA GLY A 335 -23.13 15.63 2.83
C GLY A 335 -22.15 14.78 3.65
N GLY A 336 -20.97 14.51 3.10
CA GLY A 336 -19.95 13.72 3.80
C GLY A 336 -19.46 14.39 5.09
N LEU A 337 -19.27 15.71 5.11
CA LEU A 337 -18.88 16.46 6.32
C LEU A 337 -19.95 16.37 7.42
N ARG A 338 -21.24 16.48 7.08
CA ARG A 338 -22.33 16.32 8.06
C ARG A 338 -22.31 14.94 8.71
N HIS A 339 -22.08 13.89 7.92
CA HIS A 339 -21.92 12.54 8.47
C HIS A 339 -20.67 12.45 9.35
N ALA A 340 -19.54 12.95 8.89
CA ALA A 340 -18.29 12.90 9.63
C ALA A 340 -18.37 13.60 10.99
N VAL A 341 -18.96 14.81 11.08
CA VAL A 341 -19.14 15.50 12.37
C VAL A 341 -19.94 14.63 13.34
N ARG A 342 -21.08 14.08 12.89
CA ARG A 342 -21.95 13.24 13.72
C ARG A 342 -21.26 11.98 14.25
N PHE A 343 -20.39 11.36 13.44
CA PHE A 343 -19.77 10.09 13.79
C PHE A 343 -18.42 10.24 14.51
N CYS A 344 -17.60 11.20 14.10
CA CYS A 344 -16.24 11.37 14.59
C CYS A 344 -16.17 12.33 15.79
N LEU A 345 -17.10 13.28 15.90
CA LEU A 345 -17.18 14.28 16.98
C LEU A 345 -18.62 14.40 17.52
N PRO A 346 -19.21 13.32 18.07
CA PRO A 346 -20.61 13.31 18.48
C PRO A 346 -20.96 14.34 19.56
N ASP A 347 -19.98 14.75 20.37
CA ASP A 347 -20.16 15.71 21.46
C ASP A 347 -19.97 17.18 21.02
N ARG A 348 -19.78 17.43 19.72
CA ARG A 348 -19.66 18.78 19.14
C ARG A 348 -20.69 18.98 18.05
N SER A 349 -21.49 20.05 18.16
CA SER A 349 -22.54 20.40 17.19
C SER A 349 -22.10 21.42 16.14
N ASP A 350 -20.90 21.96 16.30
CA ASP A 350 -20.31 23.07 15.57
C ASP A 350 -19.41 22.61 14.40
N GLU A 351 -19.23 23.49 13.41
CA GLU A 351 -18.32 23.29 12.26
C GLU A 351 -16.88 23.17 12.77
N ALA A 352 -16.45 21.94 13.06
CA ALA A 352 -15.06 21.66 13.38
C ALA A 352 -14.17 21.97 12.17
N GLU A 353 -13.00 22.55 12.42
CA GLU A 353 -11.97 22.72 11.40
C GLU A 353 -11.72 21.38 10.71
N ARG A 354 -11.76 21.36 9.36
CA ARG A 354 -11.74 20.12 8.57
C ARG A 354 -10.57 19.20 8.93
N LEU A 355 -9.39 19.75 9.16
CA LEU A 355 -8.19 18.97 9.51
C LEU A 355 -8.23 18.43 10.94
N VAL A 356 -8.95 19.08 11.86
CA VAL A 356 -9.24 18.52 13.20
C VAL A 356 -10.25 17.39 13.10
N LEU A 357 -11.33 17.58 12.33
CA LEU A 357 -12.34 16.55 12.09
C LEU A 357 -11.73 15.30 11.43
N ALA A 358 -10.87 15.50 10.43
CA ALA A 358 -10.16 14.41 9.77
C ALA A 358 -9.35 13.55 10.76
N ARG A 359 -8.55 14.19 11.61
CA ARG A 359 -7.76 13.49 12.65
C ARG A 359 -8.65 12.76 13.64
N ALA A 360 -9.80 13.33 14.02
CA ALA A 360 -10.77 12.65 14.88
C ALA A 360 -11.34 11.38 14.21
N CYS A 361 -11.67 11.44 12.92
CA CYS A 361 -12.12 10.26 12.17
C CYS A 361 -11.02 9.18 12.09
N ILE A 362 -9.77 9.56 11.83
CA ILE A 362 -8.64 8.61 11.82
C ILE A 362 -8.44 7.99 13.21
N GLY A 363 -8.58 8.78 14.28
CA GLY A 363 -8.54 8.28 15.66
C GLY A 363 -9.59 7.21 15.95
N ARG A 364 -10.82 7.36 15.43
CA ARG A 364 -11.85 6.32 15.51
C ARG A 364 -11.48 5.07 14.71
N ALA A 365 -10.95 5.25 13.51
CA ALA A 365 -10.48 4.11 12.71
C ALA A 365 -9.42 3.30 13.46
N THR A 366 -8.42 3.96 14.07
CA THR A 366 -7.35 3.29 14.80
C THR A 366 -7.86 2.63 16.09
N GLU A 367 -8.83 3.25 16.78
CA GLU A 367 -9.56 2.62 17.89
C GLU A 367 -10.20 1.29 17.44
N PHE A 368 -10.95 1.29 16.32
CA PHE A 368 -11.58 0.07 15.82
C PHE A 368 -10.58 -0.98 15.37
N ARG A 369 -9.48 -0.60 14.71
CA ARG A 369 -8.38 -1.51 14.35
C ARG A 369 -7.76 -2.19 15.57
N ARG A 370 -7.53 -1.44 16.66
CA ARG A 370 -7.04 -2.01 17.94
C ARG A 370 -8.05 -2.99 18.55
N ARG A 371 -9.34 -2.68 18.48
CA ARG A 371 -10.42 -3.58 18.95
C ARG A 371 -10.54 -4.85 18.11
N LEU A 372 -10.25 -4.76 16.82
CA LEU A 372 -10.08 -5.91 15.91
C LEU A 372 -8.78 -6.69 16.16
N ARG A 373 -7.93 -6.25 17.10
CA ARG A 373 -6.61 -6.83 17.40
C ARG A 373 -5.67 -6.83 16.19
N GLN A 374 -5.84 -5.87 15.29
CA GLN A 374 -4.87 -5.66 14.22
C GLN A 374 -3.50 -5.28 14.79
N THR A 375 -2.45 -5.56 14.03
CA THR A 375 -1.07 -5.26 14.42
C THR A 375 -0.84 -3.77 14.56
N ASP A 376 0.18 -3.39 15.35
CA ASP A 376 0.62 -1.98 15.43
C ASP A 376 1.00 -1.42 14.05
N ILE A 377 1.47 -2.27 13.13
CA ILE A 377 1.78 -1.88 11.74
C ILE A 377 0.51 -1.47 10.99
N GLU A 378 -0.57 -2.24 11.10
CA GLU A 378 -1.86 -1.92 10.46
C GLU A 378 -2.48 -0.66 11.05
N VAL A 379 -2.31 -0.43 12.36
CA VAL A 379 -2.74 0.80 13.03
C VAL A 379 -1.90 2.00 12.54
N ALA A 380 -0.58 1.86 12.51
CA ALA A 380 0.35 2.90 12.04
C ALA A 380 0.11 3.25 10.56
N GLY A 381 -0.24 2.26 9.74
CA GLY A 381 -0.61 2.46 8.33
C GLY A 381 -1.83 3.36 8.14
N ALA A 382 -2.78 3.36 9.08
CA ALA A 382 -3.89 4.31 9.10
C ALA A 382 -3.45 5.69 9.66
N GLU A 383 -2.58 5.70 10.66
CA GLU A 383 -2.08 6.92 11.32
C GLU A 383 -1.14 7.77 10.44
N GLN A 384 -0.55 7.22 9.37
CA GLN A 384 0.32 7.99 8.45
C GLN A 384 -0.38 9.24 7.89
N VAL A 385 -1.71 9.18 7.74
CA VAL A 385 -2.53 10.28 7.20
C VAL A 385 -2.65 11.46 8.19
N ILE A 386 -2.43 11.22 9.50
CA ILE A 386 -2.39 12.30 10.51
C ILE A 386 -1.20 13.23 10.25
N GLY A 387 -0.05 12.69 9.87
CA GLY A 387 1.14 13.49 9.52
C GLY A 387 0.86 14.45 8.36
N ILE A 388 0.09 14.01 7.36
CA ILE A 388 -0.36 14.85 6.25
C ILE A 388 -1.30 15.96 6.74
N ALA A 389 -2.27 15.64 7.62
CA ALA A 389 -3.15 16.66 8.18
C ALA A 389 -2.36 17.75 8.93
N LEU A 390 -1.33 17.37 9.69
CA LEU A 390 -0.46 18.29 10.40
C LEU A 390 0.37 19.18 9.46
N LEU A 391 0.93 18.60 8.39
CA LEU A 391 1.57 19.37 7.32
C LEU A 391 0.63 20.43 6.75
N ARG A 392 -0.61 20.03 6.45
CA ARG A 392 -1.66 20.93 5.91
C ARG A 392 -2.08 22.03 6.87
N GLN A 393 -1.87 21.84 8.18
CA GLN A 393 -2.06 22.86 9.21
C GLN A 393 -0.84 23.77 9.39
N GLY A 394 0.29 23.48 8.72
CA GLY A 394 1.55 24.19 8.89
C GLY A 394 2.31 23.83 10.18
N ASP A 395 1.89 22.79 10.91
CA ASP A 395 2.59 22.31 12.10
C ASP A 395 3.65 21.27 11.70
N TYR A 396 4.70 21.76 11.03
CA TYR A 396 5.76 20.93 10.47
C TYR A 396 6.52 20.15 11.55
N ARG A 397 6.73 20.74 12.72
CA ARG A 397 7.37 20.06 13.85
C ARG A 397 6.55 18.88 14.35
N GLN A 398 5.25 19.07 14.58
CA GLN A 398 4.40 17.97 15.02
C GLN A 398 4.23 16.93 13.92
N ALA A 399 4.13 17.35 12.65
CA ALA A 399 4.09 16.45 11.51
C ALA A 399 5.34 15.56 11.46
N LEU A 400 6.54 16.15 11.63
CA LEU A 400 7.79 15.42 11.64
C LEU A 400 7.87 14.43 12.81
N SER A 401 7.58 14.89 14.03
CA SER A 401 7.60 14.04 15.22
C SER A 401 6.61 12.88 15.13
N HIS A 402 5.39 13.14 14.63
CA HIS A 402 4.37 12.10 14.41
C HIS A 402 4.86 11.09 13.37
N ALA A 403 5.36 11.57 12.24
CA ALA A 403 5.83 10.70 11.17
C ALA A 403 7.03 9.84 11.60
N GLN A 404 7.95 10.36 12.40
CA GLN A 404 9.04 9.56 13.00
C GLN A 404 8.52 8.45 13.93
N SER A 405 7.44 8.72 14.68
CA SER A 405 6.82 7.70 15.54
C SER A 405 6.18 6.57 14.74
N VAL A 406 5.54 6.89 13.61
CA VAL A 406 4.98 5.92 12.66
C VAL A 406 6.11 5.09 12.02
N ASP A 407 7.20 5.74 11.62
CA ASP A 407 8.37 5.11 10.99
C ASP A 407 9.08 4.08 11.89
N ALA A 408 9.09 4.36 13.20
CA ALA A 408 9.64 3.47 14.21
C ALA A 408 8.90 2.12 14.27
N ILE A 409 7.62 2.09 13.89
CA ILE A 409 6.82 0.87 13.79
C ILE A 409 7.08 0.20 12.43
N ALA A 410 6.86 0.93 11.34
CA ALA A 410 7.09 0.43 9.98
C ALA A 410 7.37 1.58 8.99
N PRO A 411 8.25 1.34 8.00
CA PRO A 411 8.50 2.31 6.95
C PRO A 411 7.37 2.28 5.92
N PHE A 412 6.78 3.45 5.68
CA PHE A 412 5.73 3.67 4.67
C PHE A 412 6.14 4.78 3.70
N ALA A 413 5.78 4.62 2.42
CA ALA A 413 6.14 5.57 1.37
C ALA A 413 5.62 6.99 1.66
N TRP A 414 4.34 7.11 2.04
CA TRP A 414 3.74 8.42 2.35
C TRP A 414 4.37 9.06 3.59
N ASN A 415 4.73 8.24 4.57
CA ASN A 415 5.39 8.71 5.79
C ASN A 415 6.80 9.26 5.49
N ALA A 416 7.55 8.62 4.58
CA ALA A 416 8.82 9.15 4.10
C ALA A 416 8.65 10.50 3.38
N ALA A 417 7.59 10.67 2.58
CA ALA A 417 7.26 11.97 1.97
C ALA A 417 6.93 13.03 3.03
N VAL A 418 6.12 12.70 4.04
CA VAL A 418 5.79 13.62 5.14
C VAL A 418 7.05 14.05 5.89
N ARG A 419 7.92 13.10 6.27
CA ARG A 419 9.19 13.41 6.95
C ARG A 419 10.07 14.31 6.12
N TRP A 420 10.19 14.04 4.82
CA TRP A 420 11.01 14.85 3.92
C TRP A 420 10.48 16.28 3.80
N ILE A 421 9.18 16.46 3.56
CA ILE A 421 8.55 17.79 3.47
C ILE A 421 8.70 18.54 4.80
N ALA A 422 8.33 17.91 5.92
CA ALA A 422 8.40 18.55 7.23
C ALA A 422 9.83 18.96 7.62
N ALA A 423 10.82 18.10 7.38
CA ALA A 423 12.23 18.39 7.68
C ALA A 423 12.77 19.56 6.87
N ARG A 424 12.35 19.73 5.61
CA ARG A 424 12.70 20.90 4.79
C ARG A 424 12.18 22.20 5.40
N HIS A 425 10.93 22.21 5.86
CA HIS A 425 10.33 23.38 6.49
C HIS A 425 10.95 23.70 7.85
N GLU A 426 11.32 22.69 8.64
CA GLU A 426 12.03 22.88 9.92
C GLU A 426 13.55 23.13 9.75
N ALA A 427 14.06 23.14 8.51
CA ALA A 427 15.48 23.23 8.18
C ALA A 427 16.37 22.15 8.84
N ASP A 428 15.83 20.94 9.06
CA ASP A 428 16.57 19.77 9.54
C ASP A 428 17.19 19.01 8.36
N ALA A 429 18.39 19.44 7.96
CA ALA A 429 19.11 18.86 6.84
C ALA A 429 19.53 17.40 7.06
N VAL A 430 19.63 16.93 8.31
CA VAL A 430 19.99 15.53 8.61
C VAL A 430 18.80 14.63 8.32
N GLU A 431 17.65 15.00 8.86
CA GLU A 431 16.42 14.25 8.67
C GLU A 431 15.89 14.34 7.23
N GLU A 432 16.04 15.49 6.57
CA GLU A 432 15.73 15.64 5.15
C GLU A 432 16.51 14.61 4.31
N ARG A 433 17.84 14.52 4.47
CA ARG A 433 18.66 13.56 3.73
C ARG A 433 18.27 12.12 4.03
N ARG A 434 17.97 11.82 5.29
CA ARG A 434 17.54 10.48 5.72
C ARG A 434 16.20 10.09 5.07
N ALA A 435 15.20 10.95 5.17
CA ALA A 435 13.86 10.72 4.62
C ALA A 435 13.89 10.60 3.09
N LEU A 436 14.69 11.44 2.41
CA LEU A 436 14.92 11.32 0.97
C LEU A 436 15.53 9.97 0.62
N SER A 437 16.59 9.58 1.32
CA SER A 437 17.26 8.32 1.08
C SER A 437 16.35 7.11 1.27
N GLU A 438 15.41 7.18 2.20
CA GLU A 438 14.43 6.13 2.46
C GLU A 438 13.32 6.12 1.41
N ALA A 439 12.80 7.30 1.01
CA ALA A 439 11.82 7.42 -0.06
C ALA A 439 12.31 6.78 -1.38
N ARG A 440 13.61 6.86 -1.67
CA ARG A 440 14.24 6.24 -2.85
C ARG A 440 14.16 4.71 -2.86
N LEU A 441 13.98 4.06 -1.72
CA LEU A 441 13.87 2.61 -1.61
C LEU A 441 12.48 2.11 -2.04
N PHE A 442 11.47 2.98 -1.99
CA PHE A 442 10.12 2.66 -2.45
C PHE A 442 10.00 2.82 -3.97
N PRO A 443 9.23 1.95 -4.65
CA PRO A 443 8.82 2.22 -6.03
C PRO A 443 7.85 3.41 -6.06
N ARG A 444 7.87 4.20 -7.15
CA ARG A 444 6.98 5.36 -7.32
C ARG A 444 5.49 5.00 -7.14
N SER A 445 5.09 3.81 -7.57
CA SER A 445 3.73 3.30 -7.41
C SER A 445 3.27 3.19 -5.95
N ALA A 446 4.18 3.03 -4.99
CA ALA A 446 3.85 2.97 -3.56
C ALA A 446 3.33 4.31 -3.02
N PHE A 447 3.61 5.42 -3.71
CA PHE A 447 3.15 6.75 -3.31
C PHE A 447 1.72 7.06 -3.76
N ASN A 448 1.15 6.33 -4.73
CA ASN A 448 -0.17 6.59 -5.32
C ASN A 448 -0.46 8.10 -5.48
N GLU A 449 0.17 8.70 -6.47
CA GLU A 449 0.12 10.16 -6.73
C GLU A 449 -1.30 10.70 -6.85
N CYS A 450 -2.23 9.94 -7.42
CA CYS A 450 -3.63 10.35 -7.57
C CYS A 450 -4.31 10.64 -6.24
N GLU A 451 -3.89 9.96 -5.17
CA GLU A 451 -4.41 10.20 -3.84
C GLU A 451 -3.52 11.15 -3.02
N LEU A 452 -2.21 10.99 -3.10
CA LEU A 452 -1.29 11.74 -2.27
C LEU A 452 -1.22 13.23 -2.67
N ALA A 453 -1.33 13.56 -3.95
CA ALA A 453 -1.35 14.94 -4.42
C ALA A 453 -2.49 15.78 -3.81
N PRO A 454 -3.78 15.39 -3.90
CA PRO A 454 -4.84 16.18 -3.29
C PRO A 454 -4.78 16.18 -1.75
N LEU A 455 -4.24 15.12 -1.13
CA LEU A 455 -3.98 15.07 0.32
C LEU A 455 -2.97 16.15 0.76
N LEU A 456 -1.89 16.34 0.01
CA LEU A 456 -0.85 17.34 0.27
C LEU A 456 -1.26 18.76 -0.16
N GLY A 457 -2.24 18.89 -1.06
CA GLY A 457 -2.59 20.19 -1.65
C GLY A 457 -1.54 20.67 -2.64
N GLU A 458 -1.84 21.75 -3.36
CA GLU A 458 -1.07 22.21 -4.52
C GLU A 458 0.42 22.45 -4.21
N GLU A 459 0.72 23.28 -3.20
CA GLU A 459 2.09 23.66 -2.82
C GLU A 459 2.98 22.45 -2.47
N MET A 460 2.49 21.56 -1.61
CA MET A 460 3.27 20.39 -1.19
C MET A 460 3.27 19.29 -2.25
N SER A 461 2.30 19.27 -3.17
CA SER A 461 2.27 18.34 -4.31
C SER A 461 3.38 18.64 -5.33
N GLU A 462 3.76 19.89 -5.51
CA GLU A 462 4.95 20.24 -6.32
C GLU A 462 6.23 19.69 -5.68
N THR A 463 6.33 19.84 -4.35
CA THR A 463 7.44 19.30 -3.56
C THR A 463 7.47 17.77 -3.68
N LEU A 464 6.31 17.10 -3.57
CA LEU A 464 6.21 15.65 -3.80
C LEU A 464 6.71 15.25 -5.19
N THR A 465 6.37 15.99 -6.24
CA THR A 465 6.86 15.69 -7.61
C THR A 465 8.39 15.62 -7.66
N THR A 466 9.06 16.59 -7.02
CA THR A 466 10.53 16.62 -6.92
C THR A 466 11.10 15.41 -6.17
N LEU A 467 10.40 14.91 -5.15
CA LEU A 467 10.78 13.69 -4.44
C LEU A 467 10.65 12.46 -5.35
N LEU A 468 9.53 12.35 -6.07
CA LEU A 468 9.19 11.17 -6.87
C LEU A 468 10.08 11.00 -8.10
N GLU A 469 10.54 12.09 -8.71
CA GLU A 469 11.56 12.06 -9.77
C GLU A 469 12.87 11.38 -9.34
N GLN A 470 13.11 11.29 -8.02
CA GLN A 470 14.32 10.70 -7.46
C GLN A 470 14.13 9.25 -7.00
N THR A 471 12.93 8.67 -7.15
CA THR A 471 12.60 7.30 -6.68
C THR A 471 13.01 6.20 -7.68
N ARG A 472 13.03 4.95 -7.22
CA ARG A 472 13.61 3.79 -7.94
C ARG A 472 13.03 3.53 -9.33
N ASP A 473 11.75 3.84 -9.54
CA ASP A 473 11.05 3.63 -10.81
C ASP A 473 10.45 4.95 -11.29
N ALA A 474 11.18 5.69 -12.14
CA ALA A 474 10.73 6.93 -12.76
C ALA A 474 9.68 6.71 -13.89
N SER A 475 9.00 5.56 -13.89
CA SER A 475 7.89 5.30 -14.81
C SER A 475 6.81 6.36 -14.65
N GLN A 476 6.08 6.67 -15.73
CA GLN A 476 4.98 7.62 -15.69
C GLN A 476 3.96 7.23 -14.61
N PRO A 477 3.39 8.23 -13.90
CA PRO A 477 2.33 7.97 -12.94
C PRO A 477 1.17 7.23 -13.62
N ALA A 478 0.52 6.34 -12.88
CA ALA A 478 -0.73 5.76 -13.36
C ALA A 478 -1.74 6.89 -13.58
N PRO A 479 -2.50 6.88 -14.69
CA PRO A 479 -3.48 7.93 -14.95
C PRO A 479 -4.56 7.92 -13.87
N CYS A 480 -4.85 9.09 -13.31
CA CYS A 480 -5.98 9.30 -12.41
C CYS A 480 -7.29 9.24 -13.20
N LEU A 481 -8.39 8.91 -12.54
CA LEU A 481 -9.71 9.04 -13.16
C LEU A 481 -10.09 10.52 -13.17
N ALA A 482 -10.36 11.04 -14.37
CA ALA A 482 -10.74 12.44 -14.59
C ALA A 482 -12.17 12.72 -14.12
#